data_AF-A0A7S2VRR8-F1
#
_entry.id   AF-A0A7S2VRR8-F1
#
_cell.length_a   1.000
_cell.length_b   1.000
_cell.length_c   1.000
_cell.angle_alpha   90.00
_cell.angle_beta   90.00
_cell.angle_gamma   90.00
#
_symmetry.space_group_name_H-M   'P 1'
#
loop_
_entity.id
_entity.type
_entity.pdbx_description
1 polymer ?
#
loop_
_entity_poly.entity_id
_entity_poly.type
_entity_poly.pdbx_seq_one_letter_code
_entity_poly.pdbx_strand_id
1 'polypeptide(L)'
;TVRASGVDGRLLDDVRRLYQVEFDYQEEKNSQFDFVEALASSLTRYPPEDARSGGSVIDKPNATLVRQLLDEMVPSNMNVAFVSPAFEKSKASHHDKYYDFDYSDEPLPAGLLDD
;
A
#
# COMPACT_ATOMS: atom_id res chain seq x y z
N THR A 1 14.61 -1.44 -15.16
CA THR A 1 13.50 -1.52 -14.18
C THR A 1 14.08 -1.37 -12.78
N VAL A 2 13.27 -1.00 -11.77
CA VAL A 2 13.74 -0.89 -10.37
C VAL A 2 14.44 -2.19 -9.91
N ARG A 3 13.93 -3.36 -10.32
CA ARG A 3 14.58 -4.66 -10.10
C ARG A 3 16.01 -4.75 -10.67
N ALA A 4 16.21 -4.30 -11.91
CA ALA A 4 17.51 -4.36 -12.58
C ALA A 4 18.56 -3.42 -11.94
N SER A 5 18.13 -2.27 -11.44
CA SER A 5 19.02 -1.30 -10.77
C SER A 5 19.39 -1.71 -9.34
N GLY A 6 18.67 -2.67 -8.75
CA GLY A 6 18.82 -3.07 -7.36
C GLY A 6 18.24 -2.04 -6.38
N VAL A 7 18.20 -2.42 -5.10
CA VAL A 7 17.73 -1.54 -4.02
C VAL A 7 18.86 -0.59 -3.62
N ASP A 8 18.66 0.71 -3.84
CA ASP A 8 19.61 1.74 -3.45
C ASP A 8 19.54 2.00 -1.93
N GLY A 9 20.60 1.63 -1.21
CA GLY A 9 20.69 1.82 0.24
C GLY A 9 20.67 3.29 0.65
N ARG A 10 21.24 4.20 -0.16
CA ARG A 10 21.19 5.63 0.12
C ARG A 10 19.76 6.15 0.04
N LEU A 11 19.01 5.75 -0.98
CA LEU A 11 17.61 6.12 -1.11
C LEU A 11 16.78 5.63 0.09
N LEU A 12 17.00 4.40 0.54
CA LEU A 12 16.32 3.87 1.73
C LEU A 12 16.66 4.67 2.99
N ASP A 13 17.92 5.05 3.18
CA ASP A 13 18.34 5.88 4.31
C ASP A 13 17.76 7.30 4.23
N ASP A 14 17.68 7.89 3.03
CA ASP A 14 17.10 9.20 2.82
C ASP A 14 15.58 9.18 3.10
N VAL A 15 14.86 8.12 2.69
CA VAL A 15 13.45 7.92 3.05
C VAL A 15 13.29 7.79 4.57
N ARG A 16 14.12 6.99 5.24
CA ARG A 16 14.10 6.89 6.71
C ARG A 16 14.24 8.27 7.39
N ARG A 17 15.19 9.10 6.92
CA ARG A 17 15.43 10.44 7.48
C ARG A 17 14.25 11.37 7.25
N LEU A 18 13.61 11.29 6.07
CA LEU A 18 12.41 12.06 5.77
C LEU A 18 11.29 11.74 6.76
N TYR A 19 11.01 10.46 6.98
CA TYR A 19 9.97 10.02 7.91
C TYR A 19 10.27 10.43 9.37
N GLN A 20 11.54 10.45 9.76
CA GLN A 20 11.94 10.99 11.06
C GLN A 20 11.60 12.49 11.18
N VAL A 21 11.93 13.29 10.16
CA VAL A 21 11.61 14.73 10.15
C VAL A 21 10.09 14.95 10.20
N GLU A 22 9.32 14.20 9.41
CA GLU A 22 7.85 14.30 9.45
C GLU A 22 7.28 13.98 10.84
N PHE A 23 7.85 12.99 11.53
CA PHE A 23 7.46 12.66 12.90
C PHE A 23 7.87 13.75 13.90
N ASP A 24 9.09 14.26 13.82
CA ASP A 24 9.63 15.25 14.76
C ASP A 24 8.89 16.59 14.69
N TYR A 25 8.38 16.96 13.51
CA TYR A 25 7.71 18.24 13.25
C TYR A 25 6.20 18.08 12.96
N GLN A 26 5.59 16.97 13.37
CA GLN A 26 4.16 16.77 13.19
C GLN A 26 3.35 17.82 13.99
N GLU A 27 2.33 18.38 13.35
CA GLU A 27 1.40 19.29 14.02
C GLU A 27 0.42 18.53 14.92
N GLU A 28 -0.10 19.23 15.93
CA GLU A 28 -1.21 18.70 16.73
C GLU A 28 -2.40 18.38 15.82
N LYS A 29 -3.08 17.26 16.12
CA LYS A 29 -4.30 16.91 15.37
C LYS A 29 -5.38 17.93 15.68
N ASN A 30 -6.03 18.42 14.62
CA ASN A 30 -7.15 19.35 14.72
C ASN A 30 -8.36 18.77 15.49
N SER A 31 -8.47 17.44 15.57
CA SER A 31 -9.51 16.71 16.30
C SER A 31 -8.90 15.85 17.40
N GLN A 32 -9.31 16.09 18.64
CA GLN A 32 -8.93 15.25 19.78
C GLN A 32 -9.53 13.84 19.69
N PHE A 33 -10.68 13.71 19.05
CA PHE A 33 -11.33 12.41 18.86
C PHE A 33 -10.51 11.55 17.91
N ASP A 34 -10.13 12.08 16.74
CA ASP A 34 -9.33 11.38 15.73
C ASP A 34 -7.98 10.96 16.30
N PHE A 35 -7.40 11.80 17.16
CA PHE A 35 -6.15 11.49 17.86
C PHE A 35 -6.28 10.28 18.79
N VAL A 36 -7.34 10.23 19.59
CA VAL A 36 -7.59 9.11 20.51
C VAL A 36 -7.92 7.84 19.74
N GLU A 37 -8.72 7.93 18.66
CA GLU A 37 -9.01 6.80 17.78
C GLU A 37 -7.73 6.23 17.15
N ALA A 38 -6.89 7.10 16.56
CA ALA A 38 -5.62 6.70 15.97
C ALA A 38 -4.69 6.05 17.01
N LEU A 39 -4.62 6.61 18.22
CA LEU A 39 -3.82 6.04 19.31
C LEU A 39 -4.34 4.68 19.77
N ALA A 40 -5.65 4.54 19.95
CA ALA A 40 -6.27 3.27 20.33
C ALA A 40 -6.04 2.19 19.28
N SER A 41 -6.16 2.53 18.00
CA SER A 41 -5.83 1.66 16.88
C SER A 41 -4.35 1.25 16.90
N SER A 42 -3.45 2.19 17.15
CA SER A 42 -2.01 1.94 17.22
C SER A 42 -1.64 0.94 18.32
N LEU A 43 -2.27 1.05 19.50
CA LEU A 43 -2.06 0.12 20.63
C LEU A 43 -2.49 -1.33 20.34
N THR A 44 -3.29 -1.57 19.31
CA THR A 44 -3.63 -2.94 18.86
C THR A 44 -2.59 -3.56 17.93
N ARG A 45 -1.69 -2.74 17.37
CA ARG A 45 -0.73 -3.13 16.33
C ARG A 45 0.71 -3.11 16.81
N TYR A 46 1.02 -2.19 17.73
CA TYR A 46 2.37 -1.96 18.22
C TYR A 46 2.42 -2.07 19.75
N PRO A 47 3.60 -2.41 20.32
CA PRO A 47 3.85 -2.26 21.75
C PRO A 47 3.50 -0.85 22.24
N PRO A 48 3.07 -0.67 23.50
CA PRO A 48 2.70 0.64 24.04
C PRO A 48 3.78 1.73 23.88
N GLU A 49 5.05 1.36 24.01
CA GLU A 49 6.20 2.25 23.80
C GLU A 49 6.32 2.77 22.36
N ASP A 50 5.84 2.00 21.38
CA ASP A 50 5.89 2.32 19.96
C ASP A 50 4.54 2.85 19.44
N ALA A 51 3.55 3.01 20.30
CA ALA A 51 2.19 3.41 19.89
C ALA A 51 2.13 4.78 19.20
N ARG A 52 3.16 5.61 19.36
CA ARG A 52 3.29 6.89 18.64
C ARG A 52 4.09 6.79 17.36
N SER A 53 5.18 6.02 17.35
CA SER A 53 6.19 6.00 16.29
C SER A 53 6.08 4.83 15.32
N GLY A 54 5.48 3.70 15.73
CA GLY A 54 5.54 2.42 15.02
C GLY A 54 4.97 2.44 13.60
N GLY A 55 4.03 3.36 13.33
CA GLY A 55 3.48 3.57 11.98
C GLY A 55 4.10 4.73 11.21
N SER A 56 5.07 5.44 11.77
CA SER A 56 5.56 6.74 11.25
C SER A 56 7.06 6.83 11.12
N VAL A 57 7.84 5.99 11.80
CA VAL A 57 9.31 6.02 11.74
C VAL A 57 9.85 4.71 11.20
N ILE A 58 10.96 4.78 10.47
CA ILE A 58 11.70 3.62 9.97
C ILE A 58 12.96 3.45 10.82
N ASP A 59 12.98 2.44 11.70
CA ASP A 59 14.14 2.20 12.56
C ASP A 59 15.27 1.48 11.82
N LYS A 60 14.89 0.45 11.05
CA LYS A 60 15.81 -0.50 10.42
C LYS A 60 15.44 -0.69 8.94
N PRO A 61 16.03 0.11 8.03
CA PRO A 61 15.91 -0.13 6.60
C PRO A 61 16.36 -1.55 6.24
N ASN A 62 15.57 -2.27 5.45
CA ASN A 62 15.83 -3.66 5.08
C ASN A 62 15.77 -3.86 3.56
N ALA A 63 16.92 -3.69 2.90
CA ALA A 63 17.02 -3.83 1.44
C ALA A 63 16.67 -5.24 0.94
N THR A 64 16.95 -6.28 1.75
CA THR A 64 16.60 -7.66 1.40
C THR A 64 15.08 -7.84 1.34
N LEU A 65 14.35 -7.32 2.34
CA LEU A 65 12.89 -7.37 2.34
C LEU A 65 12.29 -6.57 1.18
N VAL A 66 12.83 -5.38 0.90
CA VAL A 66 12.40 -4.58 -0.25
C VAL A 66 12.60 -5.36 -1.55
N ARG A 67 13.73 -6.06 -1.71
CA ARG A 67 13.97 -6.90 -2.88
C ARG A 67 12.98 -8.06 -2.98
N GLN A 68 12.72 -8.76 -1.88
CA GLN A 68 11.74 -9.84 -1.84
C GLN A 68 10.35 -9.36 -2.25
N LEU A 69 9.91 -8.19 -1.77
CA LEU A 69 8.64 -7.59 -2.16
C LEU A 69 8.62 -7.22 -3.64
N LEU A 70 9.72 -6.65 -4.16
CA LEU A 70 9.83 -6.36 -5.58
C LEU A 70 9.79 -7.63 -6.44
N ASP A 71 10.33 -8.76 -5.98
CA ASP A 71 10.31 -10.01 -6.74
C ASP A 71 8.88 -10.57 -6.89
N GLU A 72 7.98 -10.28 -5.94
CA GLU A 72 6.56 -10.64 -6.01
C GLU A 72 5.73 -9.74 -6.95
N MET A 73 6.25 -8.56 -7.35
CA MET A 73 5.55 -7.60 -8.21
C MET A 73 5.71 -7.95 -9.70
N VAL A 74 5.17 -9.10 -10.11
CA VAL A 74 5.21 -9.63 -11.47
C VAL A 74 3.80 -9.75 -12.07
N PRO A 75 3.65 -9.72 -13.42
CA PRO A 75 2.33 -9.84 -14.05
C PRO A 75 1.56 -11.10 -13.64
N SER A 76 2.26 -12.22 -13.42
CA SER A 76 1.64 -13.49 -12.96
C SER A 76 1.08 -13.43 -11.53
N ASN A 77 1.41 -12.39 -10.76
CA ASN A 77 0.94 -12.18 -9.38
C ASN A 77 0.10 -10.89 -9.25
N MET A 78 -0.52 -10.44 -10.35
CA MET A 78 -1.28 -9.20 -10.39
C MET A 78 -2.81 -9.45 -10.44
N ASN A 79 -3.56 -8.50 -9.89
CA ASN A 79 -5.00 -8.33 -10.14
C ASN A 79 -5.22 -6.95 -10.76
N VAL A 80 -6.02 -6.85 -11.83
CA VAL A 80 -6.31 -5.58 -12.51
C VAL A 80 -7.80 -5.31 -12.50
N ALA A 81 -8.18 -4.13 -12.01
CA ALA A 81 -9.55 -3.64 -12.07
C ALA A 81 -9.63 -2.45 -13.03
N PHE A 82 -10.47 -2.56 -14.07
CA PHE A 82 -10.77 -1.47 -14.98
C PHE A 82 -12.12 -0.87 -14.65
N VAL A 83 -12.12 0.38 -14.17
CA VAL A 83 -13.34 1.14 -13.89
C VAL A 83 -13.52 2.18 -14.98
N SER A 84 -14.59 2.07 -15.75
CA SER A 84 -14.87 2.98 -16.86
C SER A 84 -16.37 3.29 -16.93
N PRO A 85 -16.77 4.57 -17.09
CA PRO A 85 -18.16 4.92 -17.38
C PRO A 85 -18.67 4.32 -18.71
N ALA A 86 -17.76 3.92 -19.60
CA ALA A 86 -18.09 3.27 -20.86
C ALA A 86 -18.30 1.75 -20.73
N PHE A 87 -18.22 1.20 -19.52
CA PHE A 87 -18.49 -0.22 -19.28
C PHE A 87 -19.96 -0.55 -19.60
N GLU A 88 -20.16 -1.48 -20.53
CA GLU A 88 -21.49 -1.92 -20.92
C GLU A 88 -22.08 -2.83 -19.84
N LYS A 89 -22.84 -2.25 -18.91
CA LYS A 89 -23.49 -2.97 -17.80
C LYS A 89 -24.31 -4.19 -18.23
N SER A 90 -24.92 -4.14 -19.42
CA SER A 90 -25.68 -5.27 -19.99
C SER A 90 -24.82 -6.50 -20.32
N LYS A 91 -23.49 -6.35 -20.39
CA LYS A 91 -22.52 -7.43 -20.62
C LYS A 91 -21.82 -7.89 -19.33
N ALA A 92 -22.19 -7.33 -18.18
CA ALA A 92 -21.59 -7.72 -16.91
C ALA A 92 -21.92 -9.17 -16.56
N SER A 93 -20.94 -9.92 -16.07
CA SER A 93 -21.15 -11.29 -15.59
C SER A 93 -21.65 -11.35 -14.14
N HIS A 94 -21.48 -10.26 -13.39
CA HIS A 94 -21.83 -10.16 -11.98
C HIS A 94 -22.49 -8.83 -11.63
N HIS A 95 -23.32 -8.89 -10.59
CA HIS A 95 -23.87 -7.73 -9.90
C HIS A 95 -23.53 -7.88 -8.41
N ASP A 96 -22.94 -6.84 -7.81
CA ASP A 96 -22.62 -6.87 -6.40
C ASP A 96 -23.89 -6.91 -5.54
N LYS A 97 -23.83 -7.68 -4.45
CA LYS A 97 -25.01 -7.95 -3.62
C LYS A 97 -25.39 -6.78 -2.70
N TYR A 98 -24.42 -5.95 -2.33
CA TYR A 98 -24.54 -4.99 -1.23
C TYR A 98 -24.47 -3.54 -1.71
N TYR A 99 -23.67 -3.28 -2.74
CA TYR A 99 -23.43 -1.98 -3.31
C TYR A 99 -23.78 -2.09 -4.79
N ASP A 100 -24.95 -1.61 -5.19
CA ASP A 100 -25.56 -1.70 -6.54
C ASP A 100 -24.61 -1.30 -7.69
N PHE A 101 -23.73 -2.21 -8.12
CA PHE A 101 -22.82 -2.05 -9.25
C PHE A 101 -22.61 -3.38 -9.99
N ASP A 102 -22.42 -3.26 -11.30
CA ASP A 102 -22.17 -4.37 -12.21
C ASP A 102 -20.68 -4.50 -12.51
N TYR A 103 -20.15 -5.71 -12.57
CA TYR A 103 -18.75 -5.97 -12.93
C TYR A 103 -18.60 -7.30 -13.66
N SER A 104 -17.44 -7.49 -14.29
CA SER A 104 -17.01 -8.78 -14.83
C SER A 104 -15.65 -9.14 -14.26
N ASP A 105 -15.46 -10.42 -13.95
CA ASP A 105 -14.18 -11.00 -13.53
C ASP A 105 -13.76 -12.04 -14.57
N GLU A 106 -12.63 -11.79 -15.22
CA GLU A 106 -12.13 -12.57 -16.33
C GLU A 106 -10.61 -12.81 -16.18
N PRO A 107 -10.11 -14.00 -16.55
CA PRO A 107 -8.67 -14.24 -16.57
C PRO A 107 -7.95 -13.24 -17.46
N LEU A 108 -6.80 -12.74 -17.01
CA LEU A 108 -5.97 -11.87 -17.82
C LEU A 108 -5.54 -12.59 -19.11
N PRO A 109 -5.58 -11.91 -20.28
CA PRO A 109 -5.11 -12.49 -21.54
C PRO A 109 -3.65 -12.94 -21.43
N ALA A 110 -3.33 -14.14 -21.91
CA ALA A 110 -1.98 -14.72 -21.78
C ALA A 110 -0.87 -13.81 -22.37
N GLY A 111 -1.14 -13.12 -23.49
CA GLY A 111 -0.18 -12.20 -24.10
C GLY A 111 0.08 -10.91 -23.31
N LEU A 112 -0.61 -10.69 -22.19
CA LEU A 112 -0.36 -9.60 -21.25
C LEU A 112 0.53 -10.03 -20.07
N LEU A 113 0.80 -11.32 -19.93
CA LEU A 113 1.54 -11.93 -18.81
C LEU A 113 3.00 -12.26 -19.17
N ASP A 114 3.37 -12.12 -20.45
CA ASP A 114 4.72 -12.34 -20.95
C ASP A 114 5.56 -11.03 -20.78
N ASP A 115 6.69 -11.13 -20.07
CA ASP A 115 7.70 -10.05 -19.88
C ASP A 115 8.62 -9.87 -21.12
#